data_AF-A0A3P6QYN3-F1
#
_entry.id   AF-A0A3P6QYN3-F1
#
_cell.length_a   1.000
_cell.length_b   1.000
_cell.length_c   1.000
_cell.angle_alpha   90.00
_cell.angle_beta   90.00
_cell.angle_gamma   90.00
#
_symmetry.space_group_name_H-M   'P 1'
#
loop_
_entity.id
_entity.type
_entity.pdbx_description
1 polymer ?
#
loop_
_entity_poly.entity_id
_entity_poly.type
_entity_poly.pdbx_seq_one_letter_code
_entity_poly.pdbx_strand_id
1 'polypeptide(L)'
;MTAYCYRAIEVLTELCDAFQDGLVSGDLCNRLCYYRDWKVTDYYEGHKVVLVLKDGGQTAVLKSIHPSMSDFSRLDRKLSYDEFSDKVLALINDELRLGWPRHYKKHLMETLWPTLRRTPGEQMSAVDRESLWTLLQQPEFILFRVLPLTRIIGTCGQFYSSEALVAFRMKGYYMNLKGKILVHIMGTLKLFHEFI
;
A
#
# COMPACT_ATOMS: atom_id res chain seq x y z
N MET A 1 7.65 -15.54 -23.72
CA MET A 1 7.46 -15.02 -22.35
C MET A 1 8.44 -13.87 -22.17
N THR A 2 7.97 -12.64 -21.93
CA THR A 2 8.85 -11.46 -21.81
C THR A 2 9.57 -11.48 -20.45
N ALA A 3 10.79 -10.92 -20.37
CA ALA A 3 11.58 -10.88 -19.13
C ALA A 3 10.81 -10.27 -17.93
N TYR A 4 9.94 -9.28 -18.19
CA TYR A 4 9.06 -8.67 -17.18
C TYR A 4 8.06 -9.65 -16.54
N CYS A 5 7.59 -10.64 -17.30
CA CYS A 5 6.70 -11.66 -16.78
C CYS A 5 7.45 -12.61 -15.81
N TYR A 6 8.73 -12.92 -16.10
CA TYR A 6 9.53 -13.79 -15.23
C TYR A 6 9.76 -13.17 -13.84
N ARG A 7 10.18 -11.90 -13.80
CA ARG A 7 10.41 -11.19 -12.54
C ARG A 7 9.13 -11.05 -11.70
N ALA A 8 8.00 -10.78 -12.33
CA ALA A 8 6.71 -10.71 -11.64
C ALA A 8 6.33 -12.04 -10.97
N ILE A 9 6.53 -13.15 -11.66
CA ILE A 9 6.23 -14.49 -11.14
C ILE A 9 7.18 -14.85 -10.00
N GLU A 10 8.47 -14.49 -10.09
CA GLU A 10 9.44 -14.68 -9.01
C GLU A 10 9.00 -13.99 -7.72
N VAL A 11 8.64 -12.70 -7.80
CA VAL A 11 8.17 -11.91 -6.65
C VAL A 11 6.89 -12.49 -6.03
N LEU A 12 5.94 -12.92 -6.85
CA LEU A 12 4.71 -13.55 -6.37
C LEU A 12 4.98 -14.92 -5.74
N THR A 13 5.93 -15.67 -6.30
CA THR A 13 6.34 -16.98 -5.76
C THR A 13 6.97 -16.81 -4.39
N GLU A 14 7.94 -15.89 -4.25
CA GLU A 14 8.57 -15.58 -2.96
C GLU A 14 7.55 -15.16 -1.89
N LEU A 15 6.63 -14.26 -2.25
CA LEU A 15 5.54 -13.82 -1.36
C LEU A 15 4.69 -15.00 -0.90
N CYS A 16 4.30 -15.87 -1.83
CA CYS A 16 3.40 -16.98 -1.54
C CYS A 16 4.09 -18.15 -0.84
N ASP A 17 5.40 -18.34 -1.03
CA ASP A 17 6.19 -19.27 -0.24
C ASP A 17 6.29 -18.77 1.20
N ALA A 18 6.61 -17.48 1.40
CA ALA A 18 6.63 -16.87 2.73
C ALA A 18 5.27 -16.95 3.44
N PHE A 19 4.15 -16.87 2.70
CA PHE A 19 2.82 -17.05 3.27
C PHE A 19 2.57 -18.49 3.73
N GLN A 20 2.94 -19.48 2.91
CA GLN A 20 2.81 -20.90 3.27
C GLN A 20 3.69 -21.27 4.47
N ASP A 21 4.86 -20.65 4.58
CA ASP A 21 5.78 -20.82 5.71
C ASP A 21 5.34 -20.07 6.98
N GLY A 22 4.22 -19.33 6.93
CA GLY A 22 3.70 -18.56 8.07
C GLY A 22 4.57 -17.36 8.44
N LEU A 23 5.34 -16.81 7.49
CA LEU A 23 6.20 -15.65 7.69
C LEU A 23 5.50 -14.33 7.36
N VAL A 24 4.44 -14.38 6.56
CA VAL A 24 3.61 -13.22 6.23
C VAL A 24 2.12 -13.56 6.36
N SER A 25 1.29 -12.54 6.48
CA SER A 25 -0.16 -12.69 6.51
C SER A 25 -0.87 -11.52 5.82
N GLY A 26 -2.18 -11.65 5.69
CA GLY A 26 -3.04 -10.64 5.08
C GLY A 26 -4.33 -11.26 4.53
N ASP A 27 -5.37 -10.44 4.42
CA ASP A 27 -6.69 -10.87 3.97
C ASP A 27 -6.76 -11.23 2.48
N LEU A 28 -5.75 -10.83 1.69
CA LEU A 28 -5.63 -11.20 0.28
C LEU A 28 -4.76 -12.45 0.05
N CYS A 29 -3.92 -12.85 1.02
CA CYS A 29 -2.92 -13.90 0.80
C CYS A 29 -3.53 -15.24 0.36
N ASN A 30 -4.61 -15.70 1.00
CA ASN A 30 -5.27 -16.95 0.60
C ASN A 30 -5.74 -16.91 -0.85
N ARG A 31 -6.39 -15.82 -1.27
CA ARG A 31 -6.88 -15.66 -2.65
C ARG A 31 -5.72 -15.61 -3.65
N LEU A 32 -4.63 -14.95 -3.29
CA LEU A 32 -3.45 -14.80 -4.14
C LEU A 32 -2.64 -16.10 -4.27
N CYS A 33 -2.47 -16.85 -3.17
CA CYS A 33 -1.45 -17.89 -3.06
C CYS A 33 -1.99 -19.33 -3.11
N TYR A 34 -3.31 -19.55 -3.07
CA TYR A 34 -3.88 -20.89 -3.02
C TYR A 34 -3.68 -21.68 -4.33
N TYR A 35 -4.06 -21.11 -5.48
CA TYR A 35 -3.92 -21.80 -6.78
C TYR A 35 -2.63 -21.43 -7.54
N ARG A 36 -2.02 -20.29 -7.23
CA ARG A 36 -0.83 -19.74 -7.93
C ARG A 36 -0.95 -19.64 -9.46
N ASP A 37 -2.17 -19.62 -10.01
CA ASP A 37 -2.43 -19.39 -11.45
C ASP A 37 -2.54 -17.89 -11.76
N TRP A 38 -1.42 -17.18 -11.64
CA TRP A 38 -1.39 -15.72 -11.80
C TRP A 38 -1.40 -15.31 -13.27
N LYS A 39 -2.44 -14.57 -13.67
CA LYS A 39 -2.51 -13.92 -14.98
C LYS A 39 -1.94 -12.50 -14.88
N VAL A 40 -0.61 -12.41 -14.86
CA VAL A 40 0.11 -11.13 -14.85
C VAL A 40 -0.10 -10.42 -16.18
N THR A 41 -0.58 -9.19 -16.11
CA THR A 41 -0.82 -8.32 -17.26
C THR A 41 0.20 -7.20 -17.39
N ASP A 42 0.71 -6.72 -16.27
CA ASP A 42 1.73 -5.68 -16.25
C ASP A 42 2.61 -5.81 -14.99
N TYR A 43 3.86 -5.36 -15.12
CA TYR A 43 4.84 -5.34 -14.06
C TYR A 43 5.74 -4.11 -14.20
N TYR A 44 5.83 -3.34 -13.12
CA TYR A 44 6.72 -2.20 -13.01
C TYR A 44 7.57 -2.33 -11.75
N GLU A 45 8.88 -2.16 -11.91
CA GLU A 45 9.87 -2.11 -10.83
C GLU A 45 10.74 -0.86 -11.06
N GLY A 46 10.75 0.03 -10.09
CA GLY A 46 11.46 1.31 -10.14
C GLY A 46 11.51 1.93 -8.76
N HIS A 47 10.87 3.10 -8.58
CA HIS A 47 10.68 3.68 -7.24
C HIS A 47 9.66 2.90 -6.38
N LYS A 48 8.87 2.04 -7.02
CA LYS A 48 7.95 1.10 -6.39
C LYS A 48 7.76 -0.10 -7.31
N VAL A 49 7.28 -1.18 -6.71
CA VAL A 49 6.86 -2.40 -7.38
C VAL A 49 5.36 -2.36 -7.57
N VAL A 50 4.90 -2.56 -8.81
CA VAL A 50 3.49 -2.66 -9.16
C VAL A 50 3.26 -3.92 -9.98
N LEU A 51 2.40 -4.80 -9.48
CA LEU A 51 1.97 -6.02 -10.17
C LEU A 51 0.49 -5.87 -10.52
N VAL A 52 0.17 -6.04 -11.80
CA VAL A 52 -1.21 -5.98 -12.29
C VAL A 52 -1.65 -7.37 -12.73
N LEU A 53 -2.65 -7.92 -12.03
CA LEU A 53 -3.15 -9.28 -12.22
C LEU A 53 -4.60 -9.25 -12.70
N LYS A 54 -4.97 -10.21 -13.55
CA LYS A 54 -6.38 -10.50 -13.85
C LYS A 54 -6.89 -11.63 -12.97
N ASP A 55 -7.98 -11.38 -12.27
CA ASP A 55 -8.66 -12.36 -11.43
C ASP A 55 -10.17 -12.29 -11.61
N GLY A 56 -10.79 -13.36 -12.13
CA GLY A 56 -12.24 -13.46 -12.30
C GLY A 56 -12.89 -12.33 -13.12
N GLY A 57 -12.13 -11.69 -14.02
CA GLY A 57 -12.58 -10.53 -14.80
C GLY A 57 -12.33 -9.16 -14.14
N GLN A 58 -11.87 -9.13 -12.89
CA GLN A 58 -11.40 -7.93 -12.21
C GLN A 58 -9.88 -7.77 -12.36
N THR A 59 -9.42 -6.53 -12.24
CA THR A 59 -7.98 -6.22 -12.22
C THR A 59 -7.55 -5.96 -10.79
N ALA A 60 -6.62 -6.76 -10.28
CA ALA A 60 -5.97 -6.53 -8.99
C ALA A 60 -4.63 -5.82 -9.22
N VAL A 61 -4.40 -4.72 -8.49
CA VAL A 61 -3.17 -3.94 -8.56
C VAL A 61 -2.47 -4.03 -7.22
N LEU A 62 -1.44 -4.87 -7.13
CA LEU A 62 -0.61 -4.99 -5.95
C LEU A 62 0.52 -3.98 -6.02
N LYS A 63 0.74 -3.27 -4.92
CA LYS A 63 1.77 -2.24 -4.80
C LYS A 63 2.62 -2.49 -3.57
N SER A 64 3.92 -2.23 -3.69
CA SER A 64 4.88 -2.21 -2.60
C SER A 64 6.03 -1.28 -2.96
N ILE A 65 6.73 -0.67 -2.00
CA ILE A 65 7.97 0.08 -2.27
C ILE A 65 9.16 -0.85 -2.62
N HIS A 66 9.15 -2.09 -2.12
CA HIS A 66 10.18 -3.09 -2.37
C HIS A 66 9.59 -4.44 -2.82
N PRO A 67 10.32 -5.22 -3.64
CA PRO A 67 9.84 -6.50 -4.13
C PRO A 67 9.80 -7.57 -3.02
N SER A 68 10.75 -7.57 -2.08
CA SER A 68 10.85 -8.56 -1.00
C SER A 68 10.47 -7.97 0.36
N MET A 69 9.94 -8.79 1.26
CA MET A 69 9.78 -8.45 2.69
C MET A 69 11.12 -8.15 3.36
N SER A 70 12.19 -8.78 2.89
CA SER A 70 13.52 -8.68 3.53
C SER A 70 14.16 -7.30 3.41
N ASP A 71 13.69 -6.49 2.46
CA ASP A 71 14.16 -5.12 2.21
C ASP A 71 13.60 -4.10 3.21
N PHE A 72 12.62 -4.49 4.03
CA PHE A 72 12.01 -3.62 5.02
C PHE A 72 12.67 -3.74 6.39
N SER A 73 12.57 -2.69 7.20
CA SER A 73 13.00 -2.75 8.59
C SER A 73 12.11 -3.74 9.36
N ARG A 74 12.73 -4.66 10.08
CA ARG A 74 12.03 -5.69 10.85
C ARG A 74 11.46 -5.13 12.13
N LEU A 75 10.33 -5.67 12.57
CA LEU A 75 9.78 -5.35 13.89
C LEU A 75 10.63 -6.01 14.99
N ASP A 76 10.76 -5.36 16.13
CA ASP A 76 11.29 -6.03 17.31
C ASP A 76 10.26 -7.04 17.83
N ARG A 77 10.57 -8.32 17.69
CA ARG A 77 9.69 -9.45 18.05
C ARG A 77 9.37 -9.51 19.55
N LYS A 78 10.12 -8.81 20.40
CA LYS A 78 9.89 -8.78 21.85
C LYS A 78 8.80 -7.79 22.26
N LEU A 79 8.34 -6.94 21.36
CA LEU A 79 7.31 -5.96 21.66
C LEU A 79 6.01 -6.67 22.06
N SER A 80 5.39 -6.18 23.14
CA SER A 80 4.00 -6.51 23.45
C SER A 80 3.05 -5.90 22.42
N TYR A 81 1.80 -6.36 22.39
CA TYR A 81 0.78 -5.77 21.53
C TYR A 81 0.54 -4.28 21.86
N ASP A 82 0.57 -3.92 23.15
CA ASP A 82 0.33 -2.54 23.59
C ASP A 82 1.45 -1.59 23.13
N GLU A 83 2.72 -1.98 23.33
CA GLU A 83 3.88 -1.23 22.85
C GLU A 83 3.91 -1.13 21.32
N PHE A 84 3.55 -2.21 20.62
CA PHE A 84 3.42 -2.20 19.17
C PHE A 84 2.36 -1.18 18.72
N SER A 85 1.17 -1.22 19.31
CA SER A 85 0.09 -0.29 18.97
C SER A 85 0.43 1.18 19.28
N ASP A 86 1.22 1.44 20.32
CA ASP A 86 1.72 2.79 20.64
C ASP A 86 2.74 3.27 19.60
N LYS A 87 3.64 2.39 19.14
CA LYS A 87 4.55 2.69 18.03
C LYS A 87 3.81 2.98 16.73
N VAL A 88 2.78 2.21 16.41
CA VAL A 88 1.93 2.43 15.24
C VAL A 88 1.24 3.79 15.31
N LEU A 89 0.66 4.14 16.47
CA LEU A 89 0.03 5.44 16.68
C LEU A 89 1.02 6.59 16.52
N ALA A 90 2.22 6.46 17.08
CA ALA A 90 3.28 7.47 16.95
C ALA A 90 3.70 7.67 15.49
N LEU A 91 3.92 6.57 14.76
CA LEU A 91 4.29 6.59 13.34
C LEU A 91 3.21 7.29 12.50
N ILE A 92 1.93 6.95 12.71
CA ILE A 92 0.84 7.55 11.94
C ILE A 92 0.66 9.03 12.25
N ASN A 93 0.86 9.44 13.50
CA ASN A 93 0.85 10.85 13.87
C ASN A 93 2.01 11.63 13.26
N ASP A 94 3.17 11.01 13.11
CA ASP A 94 4.32 11.64 12.43
C ASP A 94 4.07 11.77 10.93
N GLU A 95 3.54 10.72 10.29
CA GLU A 95 3.29 10.69 8.84
C GLU A 95 2.14 11.63 8.45
N LEU A 96 1.00 11.57 9.15
CA LEU A 96 -0.20 12.33 8.78
C LEU A 96 -0.30 13.69 9.48
N ARG A 97 0.46 13.95 10.55
CA ARG A 97 0.41 15.18 11.36
C ARG A 97 -0.98 15.50 11.93
N LEU A 98 -1.81 14.47 12.14
CA LEU A 98 -3.20 14.63 12.59
C LEU A 98 -3.39 14.59 14.13
N GLY A 99 -2.38 14.11 14.87
CA GLY A 99 -2.38 14.19 16.34
C GLY A 99 -3.46 13.35 17.04
N TRP A 100 -3.69 12.12 16.60
CA TRP A 100 -4.67 11.22 17.22
C TRP A 100 -4.36 10.95 18.70
N PRO A 101 -5.40 11.04 19.56
CA PRO A 101 -5.27 10.73 20.98
C PRO A 101 -5.22 9.21 21.22
N ARG A 102 -4.57 8.81 22.33
CA ARG A 102 -4.36 7.38 22.69
C ARG A 102 -5.63 6.55 22.80
N HIS A 103 -6.76 7.13 23.20
CA HIS A 103 -8.03 6.39 23.31
C HIS A 103 -8.58 5.93 21.94
N TYR A 104 -8.13 6.53 20.84
CA TYR A 104 -8.53 6.14 19.48
C TYR A 104 -7.69 4.98 18.93
N LYS A 105 -6.67 4.52 19.67
CA LYS A 105 -5.72 3.47 19.27
C LYS A 105 -6.41 2.18 18.81
N LYS A 106 -7.44 1.73 19.52
CA LYS A 106 -8.20 0.52 19.13
C LYS A 106 -8.83 0.69 17.74
N HIS A 107 -9.53 1.80 17.51
CA HIS A 107 -10.18 2.07 16.23
C HIS A 107 -9.17 2.23 15.09
N LEU A 108 -8.02 2.86 15.36
CA LEU A 108 -6.93 3.00 14.42
C LEU A 108 -6.39 1.62 14.00
N MET A 109 -6.07 0.76 14.96
CA MET A 109 -5.60 -0.60 14.70
C MET A 109 -6.60 -1.41 13.86
N GLU A 110 -7.89 -1.35 14.20
CA GLU A 110 -8.94 -2.00 13.44
C GLU A 110 -9.13 -1.43 12.02
N THR A 111 -8.81 -0.16 11.80
CA THR A 111 -8.84 0.48 10.48
C THR A 111 -7.67 0.02 9.62
N LEU A 112 -6.47 -0.08 10.22
CA LEU A 112 -5.27 -0.56 9.54
C LEU A 112 -5.37 -2.04 9.20
N TRP A 113 -5.81 -2.86 10.16
CA TRP A 113 -5.92 -4.31 10.05
C TRP A 113 -7.36 -4.81 10.31
N PRO A 114 -8.25 -4.81 9.29
CA PRO A 114 -9.67 -5.15 9.43
C PRO A 114 -9.94 -6.56 9.94
N THR A 115 -8.97 -7.47 9.85
CA THR A 115 -9.09 -8.81 10.44
C THR A 115 -9.38 -8.74 11.94
N LEU A 116 -8.87 -7.73 12.65
CA LEU A 116 -9.16 -7.51 14.07
C LEU A 116 -10.64 -7.23 14.35
N ARG A 117 -11.38 -6.65 13.39
CA ARG A 117 -12.83 -6.48 13.51
C ARG A 117 -13.60 -7.79 13.34
N ARG A 118 -13.02 -8.73 12.58
CA ARG A 118 -13.64 -10.04 12.29
C ARG A 118 -13.43 -11.04 13.42
N THR A 119 -12.34 -10.89 14.19
CA THR A 119 -12.00 -11.75 15.34
C THR A 119 -11.94 -10.95 16.65
N PRO A 120 -13.08 -10.44 17.14
CA PRO A 120 -13.10 -9.63 18.36
C PRO A 120 -12.63 -10.45 19.57
N GLY A 121 -11.57 -9.98 20.23
CA GLY A 121 -11.01 -10.60 21.44
C GLY A 121 -9.77 -11.46 21.17
N GLU A 122 -9.47 -11.80 19.92
CA GLU A 122 -8.20 -12.41 19.55
C GLU A 122 -7.11 -11.34 19.45
N GLN A 123 -5.94 -11.65 20.00
CA GLN A 123 -4.77 -10.79 19.86
C GLN A 123 -4.15 -10.97 18.48
N MET A 124 -3.64 -9.88 17.92
CA MET A 124 -2.92 -9.88 16.65
C MET A 124 -1.70 -10.80 16.71
N SER A 125 -1.57 -11.74 15.77
CA SER A 125 -0.44 -12.66 15.75
C SER A 125 0.89 -11.92 15.50
N ALA A 126 2.03 -12.55 15.81
CA ALA A 126 3.33 -11.97 15.52
C ALA A 126 3.53 -11.72 14.01
N VAL A 127 3.01 -12.62 13.19
CA VAL A 127 3.08 -12.56 11.72
C VAL A 127 2.24 -11.40 11.17
N ASP A 128 1.05 -11.20 11.74
CA ASP A 128 0.22 -10.04 11.42
C ASP A 128 0.93 -8.74 11.77
N ARG A 129 1.59 -8.67 12.93
CA ARG A 129 2.32 -7.47 13.36
C ARG A 129 3.49 -7.15 12.42
N GLU A 130 4.27 -8.14 11.99
CA GLU A 130 5.36 -7.97 11.03
C GLU A 130 4.84 -7.52 9.65
N SER A 131 3.76 -8.14 9.16
CA SER A 131 3.15 -7.79 7.88
C SER A 131 2.58 -6.36 7.91
N LEU A 132 1.86 -6.00 8.98
CA LEU A 132 1.38 -4.63 9.17
C LEU A 132 2.54 -3.64 9.30
N TRP A 133 3.58 -3.96 10.07
CA TRP A 133 4.75 -3.09 10.24
C TRP A 133 5.44 -2.81 8.89
N THR A 134 5.50 -3.80 8.02
CA THR A 134 6.04 -3.65 6.67
C THR A 134 5.19 -2.71 5.81
N LEU A 135 3.87 -2.83 5.89
CA LEU A 135 2.96 -1.94 5.17
C LEU A 135 3.02 -0.50 5.69
N LEU A 136 3.21 -0.30 7.00
CA LEU A 136 3.31 1.03 7.61
C LEU A 136 4.60 1.78 7.25
N GLN A 137 5.62 1.10 6.74
CA GLN A 137 6.80 1.78 6.19
C GLN A 137 6.54 2.43 4.82
N GLN A 138 5.30 2.31 4.31
CA GLN A 138 4.89 2.84 3.02
C GLN A 138 3.87 3.98 3.24
N PRO A 139 4.27 5.25 3.04
CA PRO A 139 3.37 6.40 3.21
C PRO A 139 2.06 6.31 2.40
N GLU A 140 2.12 5.79 1.17
CA GLU A 140 0.94 5.59 0.30
C GLU A 140 -0.09 4.65 0.96
N PHE A 141 0.37 3.59 1.65
CA PHE A 141 -0.51 2.67 2.36
C PHE A 141 -1.23 3.35 3.53
N ILE A 142 -0.49 4.08 4.38
CA ILE A 142 -1.06 4.80 5.52
C ILE A 142 -2.13 5.78 5.04
N LEU A 143 -1.79 6.58 4.02
CA LEU A 143 -2.68 7.56 3.45
C LEU A 143 -3.98 6.93 2.95
N PHE A 144 -3.89 5.85 2.17
CA PHE A 144 -5.05 5.18 1.58
C PHE A 144 -5.89 4.39 2.59
N ARG A 145 -5.28 3.94 3.70
CA ARG A 145 -5.99 3.19 4.71
C ARG A 145 -6.72 4.09 5.70
N VAL A 146 -6.13 5.23 6.04
CA VAL A 146 -6.66 6.17 7.04
C VAL A 146 -7.55 7.23 6.41
N LEU A 147 -7.20 7.76 5.24
CA LEU A 147 -8.00 8.78 4.55
C LEU A 147 -8.92 8.17 3.49
N PRO A 148 -10.13 8.72 3.29
CA PRO A 148 -11.14 8.17 2.38
C PRO A 148 -10.86 8.49 0.89
N LEU A 149 -9.60 8.58 0.47
CA LEU A 149 -9.22 8.97 -0.90
C LEU A 149 -9.34 7.82 -1.90
N THR A 150 -8.85 6.64 -1.51
CA THR A 150 -8.91 5.42 -2.34
C THR A 150 -9.03 4.22 -1.43
N ARG A 151 -9.81 3.23 -1.83
CA ARG A 151 -10.04 2.05 -1.00
C ARG A 151 -8.95 1.01 -1.20
N ILE A 152 -8.34 0.56 -0.11
CA ILE A 152 -7.54 -0.66 -0.08
C ILE A 152 -8.48 -1.86 -0.01
N ILE A 153 -8.42 -2.73 -1.02
CA ILE A 153 -9.23 -3.96 -1.14
C ILE A 153 -8.72 -5.02 -0.17
N GLY A 154 -7.39 -5.18 -0.07
CA GLY A 154 -6.77 -6.18 0.78
C GLY A 154 -5.25 -6.05 0.79
N THR A 155 -4.61 -6.91 1.57
CA THR A 155 -3.16 -6.90 1.84
C THR A 155 -2.61 -8.32 1.87
N CYS A 156 -1.34 -8.49 1.49
CA CYS A 156 -0.59 -9.71 1.69
C CYS A 156 0.90 -9.40 1.85
N GLY A 157 1.46 -9.66 3.03
CA GLY A 157 2.84 -9.31 3.35
C GLY A 157 3.14 -7.83 3.10
N GLN A 158 4.14 -7.54 2.26
CA GLN A 158 4.55 -6.21 1.84
C GLN A 158 3.61 -5.56 0.83
N PHE A 159 2.73 -6.33 0.20
CA PHE A 159 1.86 -5.83 -0.86
C PHE A 159 0.50 -5.41 -0.31
N TYR A 160 0.04 -4.24 -0.73
CA TYR A 160 -1.36 -3.84 -0.61
C TYR A 160 -2.01 -3.74 -1.98
N SER A 161 -3.30 -4.08 -2.04
CA SER A 161 -4.12 -3.98 -3.23
C SER A 161 -5.04 -2.78 -3.11
N SER A 162 -4.87 -1.78 -3.98
CA SER A 162 -5.79 -0.66 -4.09
C SER A 162 -6.86 -0.94 -5.15
N GLU A 163 -8.04 -0.36 -4.99
CA GLU A 163 -9.04 -0.34 -6.06
C GLU A 163 -8.42 0.21 -7.35
N ALA A 164 -8.64 -0.51 -8.44
CA ALA A 164 -8.20 -0.08 -9.75
C ALA A 164 -9.01 1.16 -10.14
N LEU A 165 -8.46 2.33 -9.85
CA LEU A 165 -9.01 3.57 -10.37
C LEU A 165 -8.90 3.47 -11.88
N VAL A 166 -10.04 3.44 -12.56
CA VAL A 166 -10.08 3.69 -13.99
C VAL A 166 -9.36 5.01 -14.17
N ALA A 167 -8.21 4.99 -14.85
CA ALA A 167 -7.54 6.23 -15.21
C ALA A 167 -8.62 7.04 -15.91
N PHE A 168 -9.12 8.09 -15.26
CA PHE A 168 -9.95 9.06 -15.93
C PHE A 168 -9.08 9.47 -17.09
N ARG A 169 -9.43 9.02 -18.30
CA ARG A 169 -8.89 9.57 -19.53
C ARG A 169 -9.27 11.03 -19.44
N MET A 170 -8.37 11.85 -18.88
CA MET A 170 -8.52 13.27 -18.87
C MET A 170 -8.64 13.61 -20.35
N LYS A 171 -9.86 13.92 -20.81
CA LYS A 171 -10.09 14.39 -22.18
C LYS A 171 -9.03 15.46 -22.44
N GLY A 172 -8.40 15.47 -23.61
CA GLY A 172 -7.27 16.36 -23.93
C GLY A 172 -7.50 17.84 -23.58
N TYR A 173 -8.76 18.25 -23.45
CA TYR A 173 -9.19 19.50 -22.85
C TYR A 173 -8.55 19.84 -21.48
N TYR A 174 -8.44 18.89 -20.55
CA TYR A 174 -7.84 19.14 -19.21
C TYR A 174 -6.31 19.26 -19.26
N MET A 175 -5.64 18.58 -20.19
CA MET A 175 -4.20 18.76 -20.45
C MET A 175 -3.94 20.16 -21.05
N ASN A 176 -4.81 20.62 -21.96
CA ASN A 176 -4.78 21.98 -22.48
C ASN A 176 -5.08 23.03 -21.41
N LEU A 177 -5.96 22.74 -20.44
CA LEU A 177 -6.25 23.65 -19.34
C LEU A 177 -5.06 23.76 -18.37
N LYS A 178 -4.40 22.64 -18.03
CA LYS A 178 -3.13 22.67 -17.27
C LYS A 178 -2.03 23.42 -18.02
N GLY A 179 -1.91 23.22 -19.33
CA GLY A 179 -0.98 23.97 -20.18
C GLY A 179 -1.27 25.47 -20.17
N LYS A 180 -2.54 25.88 -20.30
CA LYS A 180 -2.95 27.29 -20.24
C LYS A 180 -2.75 27.92 -18.86
N ILE A 181 -3.05 27.19 -17.78
CA ILE A 181 -2.83 27.66 -16.40
C ILE A 181 -1.33 27.80 -16.13
N LEU A 182 -0.50 26.84 -16.55
CA LEU A 182 0.96 26.91 -16.42
C LEU A 182 1.53 28.09 -17.21
N VAL A 183 1.07 28.31 -18.45
CA VAL A 183 1.46 29.47 -19.27
C VAL A 183 1.02 30.79 -18.65
N HIS A 184 -0.19 30.85 -18.07
CA HIS A 184 -0.66 32.05 -17.38
C HIS A 184 0.17 32.34 -16.13
N ILE A 185 0.40 31.35 -15.28
CA ILE A 185 1.19 31.50 -14.05
C ILE A 185 2.65 31.87 -14.37
N MET A 186 3.24 31.31 -15.43
CA MET A 186 4.57 31.70 -15.91
C MET A 186 4.59 33.13 -16.46
N GLY A 187 3.50 33.58 -17.12
CA GLY A 187 3.34 34.96 -17.55
C GLY A 187 3.22 35.94 -16.38
N THR A 188 2.46 35.60 -15.34
CA THR A 188 2.35 36.43 -14.13
C THR A 188 3.65 36.46 -13.33
N LEU A 189 4.37 35.33 -13.22
CA LEU A 189 5.70 35.29 -12.59
C LEU A 189 6.74 36.13 -13.34
N LYS A 190 6.63 36.22 -14.67
CA LYS A 190 7.50 37.07 -15.49
C LYS A 190 7.23 38.56 -15.23
N LEU A 191 5.97 38.94 -15.03
CA LEU A 191 5.58 40.29 -14.59
C LEU A 191 6.12 40.60 -13.19
N PHE A 192 6.04 39.67 -12.23
CA PHE A 192 6.59 39.90 -10.89
C PHE A 192 8.12 40.09 -10.89
N HIS A 193 8.83 39.54 -11.88
CA HIS A 193 10.28 39.73 -12.00
C HIS A 193 10.68 41.08 -12.61
N GLU A 194 9.77 41.77 -13.32
CA GLU A 194 9.98 43.13 -13.85
C GLU A 194 9.67 44.23 -12.81
N PHE A 195 9.04 43.89 -11.68
CA PHE A 195 8.66 44.83 -10.61
C PHE A 195 9.44 44.61 -9.29
N ILE A 196 10.50 43.81 -9.30
CA ILE A 196 11.54 43.71 -8.25
C ILE A 196 12.86 44.15 -8.85
#